data_AF-A0AAU4EF78-F1
#
_entry.id   AF-A0AAU4EF78-F1
#
_cell.length_a   1.000
_cell.length_b   1.000
_cell.length_c   1.000
_cell.angle_alpha   90.00
_cell.angle_beta   90.00
_cell.angle_gamma   90.00
#
_symmetry.space_group_name_H-M   'P 1'
#
loop_
_entity.id
_entity.type
_entity.pdbx_description
1 polymer ?
#
loop_
_entity_poly.entity_id
_entity_poly.type
_entity_poly.pdbx_seq_one_letter_code
_entity_poly.pdbx_strand_id
1 'polypeptide(L)'
;MAALGAALVPGAQPAVAAGCTWAMTPLALPAPYTSSEVYAAAEGGWFVGAVRGPDAYSQVRWHGGQVVSSFRLVEVRDINSSGDVVGDGGDR
;
A
#
# COMPACT_ATOMS: atom_id res chain seq x y z
N MET A 1 1.06 10.58 -27.33
CA MET A 1 1.45 10.64 -25.90
C MET A 1 0.22 10.99 -25.10
N ALA A 2 -0.45 10.02 -24.48
CA ALA A 2 -1.56 10.27 -23.58
C ALA A 2 -1.03 10.33 -22.15
N ALA A 3 -1.10 11.51 -21.53
CA ALA A 3 -0.89 11.65 -20.10
C ALA A 3 -2.11 11.07 -19.38
N LEU A 4 -1.94 9.93 -18.70
CA LEU A 4 -2.95 9.36 -17.81
C LEU A 4 -2.76 9.96 -16.42
N GLY A 5 -3.61 10.94 -16.08
CA GLY A 5 -3.74 11.45 -14.74
C GLY A 5 -4.28 10.37 -13.81
N ALA A 6 -3.64 10.20 -12.65
CA ALA A 6 -4.11 9.36 -11.58
C ALA A 6 -5.54 9.79 -11.18
N ALA A 7 -6.52 8.91 -11.36
CA ALA A 7 -7.85 9.13 -10.85
C ALA A 7 -7.82 8.92 -9.32
N LEU A 8 -7.61 10.00 -8.58
CA LEU A 8 -7.92 10.09 -7.16
C LEU A 8 -9.43 9.80 -7.00
N VAL A 9 -9.81 8.79 -6.22
CA VAL A 9 -11.21 8.59 -5.85
C VAL A 9 -11.60 9.75 -4.92
N PRO A 10 -12.48 10.68 -5.34
CA PRO A 10 -12.95 11.73 -4.47
C PRO A 10 -13.99 11.12 -3.53
N GLY A 11 -13.77 11.18 -2.21
CA GLY A 11 -14.84 10.86 -1.24
C GLY A 11 -14.53 9.82 -0.18
N ALA A 12 -13.26 9.59 0.19
CA ALA A 12 -12.97 8.81 1.39
C ALA A 12 -13.42 9.62 2.63
N GLN A 13 -14.66 9.41 3.08
CA GLN A 13 -15.23 10.16 4.21
C GLN A 13 -14.54 9.72 5.51
N PRO A 14 -14.08 10.66 6.34
CA PRO A 14 -13.45 10.32 7.61
C PRO A 14 -14.47 9.64 8.54
N ALA A 15 -14.06 8.55 9.18
CA ALA A 15 -14.85 7.92 10.23
C ALA A 15 -14.68 8.70 11.54
N VAL A 16 -15.79 8.95 12.24
CA VAL A 16 -15.80 9.74 13.48
C VAL A 16 -16.37 8.93 14.65
N ALA A 17 -15.65 8.91 15.77
CA ALA A 17 -16.12 8.34 17.03
C ALA A 17 -15.49 9.11 18.20
N ALA A 18 -16.31 9.57 19.16
CA ALA A 18 -15.90 10.18 20.44
C ALA A 18 -14.65 11.10 20.37
N GLY A 19 -14.67 12.12 19.51
CA GLY A 19 -13.58 13.11 19.40
C GLY A 19 -12.36 12.67 18.59
N CYS A 20 -12.35 11.42 18.09
CA CYS A 20 -11.33 10.93 17.16
C CYS A 20 -11.85 11.03 15.72
N THR A 21 -11.04 11.61 14.84
CA THR A 21 -11.29 11.66 13.39
C THR A 21 -10.25 10.82 12.69
N TRP A 22 -10.69 9.82 11.93
CA TRP A 22 -9.81 8.95 11.17
C TRP A 22 -9.80 9.37 9.71
N ALA A 23 -8.64 9.78 9.21
CA ALA A 23 -8.45 10.05 7.79
C ALA A 23 -8.15 8.75 7.05
N MET A 24 -8.98 8.44 6.05
CA MET A 24 -8.64 7.36 5.12
C MET A 24 -7.48 7.80 4.22
N THR A 25 -6.46 6.96 4.08
CA THR A 25 -5.33 7.22 3.18
C THR A 25 -5.57 6.46 1.87
N PRO A 26 -5.75 7.14 0.73
CA PRO A 26 -5.84 6.47 -0.56
C PRO A 26 -4.47 5.86 -0.92
N LEU A 27 -4.47 4.59 -1.30
CA LEU A 27 -3.27 3.91 -1.79
C LEU A 27 -3.32 3.83 -3.32
N ALA A 28 -2.33 4.41 -3.97
CA ALA A 28 -2.22 4.38 -5.42
C ALA A 28 -1.97 2.95 -5.92
N LEU A 29 -2.72 2.61 -6.98
CA LEU A 29 -2.59 1.39 -7.74
C LEU A 29 -2.13 1.76 -9.16
N PRO A 30 -0.82 1.72 -9.46
CA PRO A 30 -0.36 1.94 -10.81
C PRO A 30 -0.86 0.82 -11.73
N ALA A 31 -1.17 1.15 -12.99
CA ALA A 31 -1.40 0.12 -14.00
C ALA A 31 -0.16 -0.80 -14.09
N PRO A 32 -0.32 -2.13 -14.23
CA PRO A 32 -1.54 -2.85 -14.61
C PRO A 32 -2.36 -3.41 -13.43
N TYR A 33 -2.11 -2.97 -12.19
CA TYR A 33 -2.78 -3.53 -11.02
C TYR A 33 -4.20 -3.00 -10.87
N THR A 34 -5.13 -3.89 -10.49
CA THR A 34 -6.56 -3.60 -10.36
C THR A 34 -7.08 -3.78 -8.93
N SER A 35 -6.32 -4.44 -8.07
CA SER A 35 -6.66 -4.62 -6.66
C SER A 35 -5.41 -4.61 -5.79
N SER A 36 -5.60 -4.30 -4.51
CA SER A 36 -4.56 -4.32 -3.48
C SER A 36 -5.06 -5.00 -2.22
N GLU A 37 -4.12 -5.56 -1.47
CA GLU A 37 -4.30 -6.11 -0.13
C GLU A 37 -3.21 -5.52 0.76
N VAL A 38 -3.58 -5.03 1.95
CA VAL A 38 -2.64 -4.46 2.92
C VAL A 38 -2.43 -5.49 4.03
N TYR A 39 -1.17 -5.82 4.30
CA TYR A 39 -0.78 -6.76 5.36
C TYR A 39 -0.49 -6.04 6.67
N ALA A 40 0.23 -4.92 6.60
CA ALA A 40 0.57 -4.12 7.78
C ALA A 40 0.71 -2.63 7.46
N ALA A 41 0.61 -1.82 8.51
CA ALA A 41 0.74 -0.37 8.47
C ALA A 41 1.51 0.12 9.69
N ALA A 42 2.36 1.13 9.49
CA ALA A 42 3.14 1.76 10.56
C ALA A 42 2.92 3.27 10.60
N GLU A 43 3.19 3.84 11.77
CA GLU A 43 3.27 5.29 11.93
C GLU A 43 4.25 5.90 10.90
N GLY A 44 3.97 7.13 10.48
CA GLY A 44 4.70 7.79 9.39
C GLY A 44 4.10 7.56 7.99
N GLY A 45 3.00 6.81 7.88
CA GLY A 45 2.29 6.63 6.61
C GLY A 45 2.90 5.53 5.73
N TRP A 46 3.53 4.54 6.36
CA TRP A 46 4.07 3.35 5.72
C TRP A 46 3.02 2.23 5.69
N PHE A 47 2.90 1.59 4.54
CA PHE A 47 2.04 0.42 4.36
C PHE A 47 2.79 -0.64 3.58
N VAL A 48 2.51 -1.90 3.86
CA VAL A 48 3.06 -3.04 3.12
C VAL A 48 1.95 -4.02 2.75
N GLY A 49 2.06 -4.64 1.59
CA GLY A 49 1.00 -5.45 1.05
C GLY A 49 1.31 -6.02 -0.31
N ALA A 50 0.26 -6.40 -1.04
CA ALA A 50 0.37 -6.87 -2.40
C ALA A 50 -0.62 -6.15 -3.33
N VAL A 51 -0.21 -6.04 -4.59
CA VAL A 51 -1.03 -5.55 -5.69
C VAL A 51 -1.23 -6.66 -6.70
N ARG A 52 -2.44 -6.77 -7.22
CA ARG A 52 -2.85 -7.82 -8.16
C ARG A 52 -3.50 -7.20 -9.39
N GLY A 53 -3.12 -7.68 -10.56
CA GLY A 53 -3.76 -7.44 -11.85
C GLY A 53 -4.11 -8.79 -12.51
N PRO A 54 -4.74 -8.77 -13.69
CA PRO A 54 -5.17 -9.99 -14.39
C PRO A 54 -4.07 -11.06 -14.53
N ASP A 55 -2.84 -10.62 -14.83
CA ASP A 55 -1.67 -11.49 -15.03
C ASP A 55 -0.46 -11.02 -14.20
N ALA A 56 -0.67 -10.20 -13.17
CA ALA A 56 0.42 -9.56 -12.44
C ALA A 56 0.20 -9.66 -10.92
N TYR A 57 1.25 -10.03 -10.20
CA TYR A 57 1.29 -10.00 -8.74
C TYR A 57 2.61 -9.39 -8.30
N SER A 58 2.56 -8.46 -7.34
CA SER A 58 3.76 -7.90 -6.74
C SER A 58 3.49 -7.54 -5.28
N GLN A 59 4.46 -7.84 -4.42
CA GLN A 59 4.47 -7.27 -3.08
C GLN A 59 5.07 -5.87 -3.17
N VAL A 60 4.44 -4.93 -2.49
CA VAL A 60 4.80 -3.52 -2.57
C VAL A 60 4.76 -2.88 -1.20
N ARG A 61 5.50 -1.78 -1.11
CA ARG A 61 5.48 -0.85 0.02
C ARG A 61 4.98 0.49 -0.46
N TRP A 62 4.03 1.07 0.28
CA TRP A 62 3.54 2.41 0.07
C TRP A 62 4.07 3.38 1.12
N HIS A 63 4.28 4.62 0.70
CA HIS A 63 4.53 5.76 1.60
C HIS A 63 3.80 6.98 1.07
N GLY A 64 3.08 7.70 1.94
CA GLY A 64 2.29 8.87 1.52
C GLY A 64 1.23 8.54 0.45
N GLY A 65 0.69 7.31 0.48
CA GLY A 65 -0.29 6.83 -0.49
C GLY A 65 0.28 6.44 -1.85
N GLN A 66 1.60 6.45 -2.05
CA GLN A 66 2.25 6.07 -3.31
C GLN A 66 3.07 4.80 -3.16
N VAL A 67 3.10 3.94 -4.19
CA VAL A 67 4.03 2.81 -4.23
C VAL A 67 5.46 3.36 -4.36
N VAL A 68 6.32 3.02 -3.40
CA VAL A 68 7.73 3.46 -3.41
C VAL A 68 8.72 2.36 -3.71
N SER A 69 8.32 1.10 -3.52
CA SER A 69 9.15 -0.06 -3.88
C SER A 69 8.31 -1.31 -4.05
N SER A 70 8.75 -2.20 -4.93
CA SER A 70 8.28 -3.59 -5.02
C SER A 70 9.40 -4.53 -4.60
N PHE A 71 9.02 -5.70 -4.11
CA PHE A 71 9.95 -6.73 -3.67
C PHE A 71 9.29 -8.11 -3.78
N ARG A 72 10.08 -9.15 -3.52
CA ARG A 72 9.61 -10.52 -3.44
C ARG A 72 10.14 -11.11 -2.14
N LEU A 73 9.28 -11.16 -1.13
CA LEU A 73 9.52 -11.89 0.10
C LEU A 73 8.66 -13.15 0.10
N VAL A 74 9.15 -14.20 0.76
CA VAL A 74 8.34 -15.41 0.99
C VAL A 74 7.20 -15.08 1.96
N GLU A 75 7.49 -14.25 2.97
CA GLU A 75 6.52 -13.83 3.97
C GLU A 75 6.69 -12.33 4.29
N VAL A 76 5.58 -11.61 4.37
CA VAL A 76 5.52 -10.24 4.91
C VAL A 76 4.72 -10.32 6.19
N ARG A 77 5.33 -9.98 7.32
CA ARG A 77 4.67 -9.98 8.63
C ARG A 77 4.27 -8.59 9.08
N ASP A 78 5.17 -7.62 8.89
CA ASP A 78 4.99 -6.27 9.40
C ASP A 78 5.83 -5.25 8.63
N ILE A 79 5.68 -3.97 8.96
CA ILE A 79 6.52 -2.86 8.52
C ILE A 79 6.79 -1.94 9.71
N ASN A 80 8.01 -1.42 9.84
CA ASN A 80 8.34 -0.47 10.92
C ASN A 80 8.18 1.00 10.46
N SER A 81 8.30 1.95 11.40
CA SER A 81 8.17 3.38 11.12
C SER A 81 9.31 3.98 10.27
N SER A 82 10.41 3.24 10.09
CA SER A 82 11.48 3.58 9.14
C SER A 82 11.19 3.06 7.73
N GLY A 83 10.10 2.31 7.56
CA GLY A 83 9.69 1.69 6.32
C GLY A 83 10.30 0.30 6.08
N ASP A 84 11.07 -0.26 7.01
CA ASP A 84 11.64 -1.59 6.81
C ASP A 84 10.55 -2.65 6.95
N VAL A 85 10.49 -3.53 5.95
CA VAL A 85 9.57 -4.67 5.97
C VAL A 85 10.15 -5.75 6.88
N VAL A 86 9.33 -6.21 7.82
CA VAL A 86 9.66 -7.26 8.78
C VAL A 86 8.92 -8.53 8.38
N GLY A 87 9.63 -9.65 8.37
CA GLY A 87 9.13 -10.90 7.81
C GLY A 87 10.28 -11.53 7.03
N ASP A 88 10.60 -12.77 7.41
CA ASP A 88 11.78 -13.45 6.92
C ASP A 88 11.66 -13.73 5.41
N GLY A 89 12.66 -13.27 4.67
CA GLY A 89 12.86 -13.60 3.28
C GLY A 89 13.29 -15.05 3.21
N GLY A 90 12.33 -15.97 3.14
CA GLY A 90 12.62 -17.39 3.03
C GLY A 90 13.74 -17.65 2.03
N ASP A 91 14.78 -18.33 2.53
CA ASP A 91 15.96 -18.71 1.76
C ASP A 91 15.54 -19.43 0.48
N ARG A 92 15.74 -18.75 -0.65
CA ARG A 92 15.87 -19.24 -2.04
C ARG A 92 14.80 -20.23 -2.56
#